data_AF-A0A2N9N3L8-F1
#
_entry.id   AF-A0A2N9N3L8-F1
#
_cell.length_a   1.000
_cell.length_b   1.000
_cell.length_c   1.000
_cell.angle_alpha   90.00
_cell.angle_beta   90.00
_cell.angle_gamma   90.00
#
_symmetry.space_group_name_H-M   'P 1'
#
loop_
_entity.id
_entity.type
_entity.pdbx_description
1 polymer ?
#
loop_
_entity_poly.entity_id
_entity_poly.type
_entity_poly.pdbx_seq_one_letter_code
_entity_poly.pdbx_strand_id
1 'polypeptide(L)'
;MLDGVSSPITKRVYDLGLDEFFAWYGREPRAGFTKATVSAWRGALEGRGLGAVSINVRITAVRKLAVEAADNGLLAPELANGITRVKSVASKGVRLGNWLSVQQAQKRLNAPDVATT
;
A
#
# COMPACT_ATOMS: atom_id res chain seq x y z
N MET A 1 20.98 5.77 12.17
CA MET A 1 20.25 4.98 13.20
C MET A 1 18.77 5.33 13.03
N LEU A 2 18.00 4.47 12.35
CA LEU A 2 16.59 4.71 12.01
C LEU A 2 15.71 3.81 12.88
N ASP A 3 15.84 3.97 14.20
CA ASP A 3 14.96 3.32 15.17
C ASP A 3 13.76 4.22 15.42
N GLY A 4 12.59 3.78 14.96
CA GLY A 4 11.29 4.40 15.23
C GLY A 4 10.71 5.11 14.01
N VAL A 5 9.99 4.39 13.14
CA VAL A 5 8.53 4.20 13.18
C VAL A 5 8.16 3.20 12.07
N SER A 6 8.27 1.90 12.33
CA SER A 6 7.53 0.92 11.55
C SER A 6 6.99 -0.12 12.49
N SER A 7 5.70 0.00 12.79
CA SER A 7 4.95 -1.07 13.45
C SER A 7 5.24 -2.39 12.72
N PRO A 8 5.35 -3.53 13.42
CA PRO A 8 5.51 -4.85 12.79
C PRO A 8 4.52 -5.11 11.66
N ILE A 9 3.34 -4.50 11.75
CA ILE A 9 2.28 -4.53 10.74
C ILE A 9 2.71 -3.79 9.46
N THR A 10 3.30 -2.61 9.58
CA THR A 10 3.80 -1.81 8.45
C THR A 10 4.93 -2.53 7.72
N LYS A 11 5.82 -3.19 8.45
CA LYS A 11 6.90 -4.02 7.86
C LYS A 11 6.33 -5.21 7.09
N ARG A 12 5.42 -5.97 7.68
CA ARG A 12 4.78 -7.13 7.01
C ARG A 12 4.04 -6.75 5.73
N VAL A 13 3.34 -5.62 5.74
CA VAL A 13 2.61 -5.13 4.57
C VAL A 13 3.56 -4.65 3.46
N TYR A 14 4.71 -4.10 3.84
CA TYR A 14 5.78 -3.75 2.91
C TYR A 14 6.40 -4.99 2.27
N ASP A 15 6.80 -5.96 3.09
CA ASP A 15 7.39 -7.23 2.67
C ASP A 15 6.43 -7.97 1.71
N LEU A 16 5.15 -8.08 2.06
CA LEU A 16 4.11 -8.65 1.19
C LEU A 16 4.03 -7.94 -0.16
N GLY A 17 4.10 -6.60 -0.17
CA GLY A 17 4.04 -5.82 -1.40
C GLY A 17 5.22 -6.08 -2.32
N LEU A 18 6.41 -6.29 -1.76
CA LEU A 18 7.63 -6.65 -2.50
C LEU A 18 7.61 -8.10 -2.96
N ASP A 19 7.19 -9.05 -2.12
CA ASP A 19 7.07 -10.46 -2.48
C ASP A 19 6.12 -10.64 -3.66
N GLU A 20 4.94 -9.99 -3.61
CA GLU A 20 3.99 -10.01 -4.73
C GLU A 20 4.58 -9.36 -5.99
N PHE A 21 5.34 -8.28 -5.84
CA PHE A 21 6.00 -7.63 -6.97
C PHE A 21 7.05 -8.54 -7.61
N PHE A 22 7.92 -9.19 -6.83
CA PHE A 22 8.94 -10.11 -7.36
C PHE A 22 8.31 -11.35 -8.00
N ALA A 23 7.28 -11.92 -7.36
CA ALA A 23 6.53 -13.05 -7.89
C ALA A 23 5.80 -12.70 -9.20
N TRP A 24 5.36 -11.46 -9.38
CA TRP A 24 4.81 -10.99 -10.65
C TRP A 24 5.93 -10.68 -11.66
N TYR A 25 7.00 -10.01 -11.23
CA TYR A 25 8.12 -9.56 -12.05
C TYR A 25 8.84 -10.74 -12.72
N GLY A 26 9.00 -11.87 -12.01
CA GLY A 26 9.66 -13.07 -12.51
C GLY A 26 8.83 -13.94 -13.48
N ARG A 27 7.55 -13.64 -13.73
CA ARG A 27 6.71 -14.45 -14.63
C ARG A 27 7.04 -14.28 -16.11
N GLU A 28 7.59 -13.13 -16.48
CA GLU A 28 7.90 -12.79 -17.86
C GLU A 28 9.23 -12.04 -17.90
N PRO A 29 10.05 -12.22 -18.94
CA PRO A 29 11.24 -11.41 -19.14
C PRO A 29 10.81 -9.95 -19.35
N ARG A 30 11.26 -9.06 -18.46
CA ARG A 30 10.98 -7.62 -18.52
C ARG A 30 12.29 -6.85 -18.61
N ALA A 31 12.24 -5.70 -19.28
CA ALA A 31 13.40 -4.87 -19.62
C ALA A 31 14.11 -4.18 -18.43
N GLY A 32 13.85 -4.61 -17.20
CA GLY A 32 14.48 -4.08 -15.99
C GLY A 32 13.52 -3.38 -15.04
N PHE A 33 14.10 -2.83 -13.96
CA PHE A 33 13.36 -2.10 -12.95
C PHE A 33 13.22 -0.62 -13.37
N THR A 34 12.11 -0.31 -14.06
CA THR A 34 11.85 1.01 -14.64
C THR A 34 10.46 1.53 -14.29
N LYS A 35 10.20 2.81 -14.59
CA LYS A 35 8.86 3.40 -14.48
C LYS A 35 7.80 2.61 -15.25
N ALA A 36 8.13 2.09 -16.42
CA ALA A 36 7.22 1.29 -17.24
C ALA A 36 6.84 -0.01 -16.53
N THR A 37 7.82 -0.70 -15.94
CA THR A 37 7.61 -1.93 -15.16
C THR A 37 6.67 -1.69 -13.98
N VAL A 38 6.89 -0.61 -13.21
CA VAL A 38 6.03 -0.29 -12.06
C VAL A 38 4.62 0.16 -12.50
N SER A 39 4.50 0.77 -13.68
CA SER A 39 3.19 1.12 -14.27
C SER A 39 2.43 -0.12 -14.75
N ALA A 40 3.12 -1.10 -15.35
CA ALA A 40 2.55 -2.40 -15.69
C ALA A 40 2.15 -3.20 -14.44
N TRP A 41 2.95 -3.13 -13.38
CA TRP A 41 2.60 -3.73 -12.09
C TRP A 41 1.30 -3.14 -11.53
N ARG A 42 1.15 -1.81 -11.57
CA ARG A 42 -0.10 -1.15 -11.21
C ARG A 42 -1.28 -1.69 -12.01
N GLY A 43 -1.16 -1.82 -13.34
CA GLY A 43 -2.20 -2.38 -14.19
C GLY A 43 -2.58 -3.81 -13.80
N ALA A 44 -1.59 -4.65 -13.47
CA ALA A 44 -1.82 -6.01 -12.98
C ALA A 44 -2.55 -6.04 -11.64
N LEU A 45 -2.27 -5.08 -10.73
CA LEU A 45 -2.99 -4.94 -9.46
C LEU A 45 -4.43 -4.46 -9.66
N GLU A 46 -4.66 -3.53 -10.59
CA GLU A 46 -6.01 -3.08 -10.97
C GLU A 46 -6.82 -4.24 -11.58
N GLY A 47 -6.21 -5.07 -12.44
CA GLY A 47 -6.83 -6.28 -13.01
C GLY A 47 -7.18 -7.36 -11.98
N ARG A 48 -6.55 -7.37 -10.80
CA ARG A 48 -6.89 -8.27 -9.68
C ARG A 48 -8.12 -7.80 -8.89
N GLY A 49 -8.69 -6.63 -9.20
CA GLY A 49 -9.87 -6.10 -8.49
C GLY A 49 -9.59 -5.63 -7.05
N LEU A 50 -8.33 -5.31 -6.72
CA LEU A 50 -7.97 -4.83 -5.38
C LEU A 50 -8.50 -3.41 -5.13
N GLY A 51 -8.82 -3.10 -3.87
CA GLY A 51 -9.19 -1.75 -3.46
C GLY A 51 -8.02 -0.75 -3.63
N ALA A 52 -8.33 0.51 -3.92
CA ALA A 52 -7.32 1.55 -4.20
C ALA A 52 -6.26 1.69 -3.09
N VAL A 53 -6.65 1.55 -1.81
CA VAL A 53 -5.73 1.58 -0.67
C VAL A 53 -4.72 0.43 -0.75
N SER A 54 -5.20 -0.79 -0.99
CA SER A 54 -4.36 -1.99 -1.11
C SER A 54 -3.38 -1.91 -2.28
N ILE A 55 -3.82 -1.32 -3.40
CA ILE A 55 -2.95 -1.07 -4.56
C ILE A 55 -1.88 -0.03 -4.22
N ASN A 56 -2.28 1.10 -3.63
CA ASN A 56 -1.37 2.20 -3.31
C ASN A 56 -0.29 1.81 -2.30
N VAL A 57 -0.63 0.95 -1.34
CA VAL A 57 0.33 0.40 -0.39
C VAL A 57 1.41 -0.43 -1.10
N ARG A 58 1.01 -1.31 -2.02
CA ARG A 58 1.94 -2.14 -2.82
C ARG A 58 2.82 -1.31 -3.74
N ILE A 59 2.24 -0.31 -4.41
CA ILE A 59 3.02 0.60 -5.26
C ILE A 59 4.01 1.41 -4.41
N THR A 60 3.61 1.87 -3.23
CA THR A 60 4.50 2.59 -2.31
C THR A 60 5.68 1.73 -1.87
N ALA A 61 5.46 0.43 -1.64
CA ALA A 61 6.54 -0.49 -1.30
C ALA A 61 7.62 -0.54 -2.38
N VAL A 62 7.19 -0.69 -3.64
CA VAL A 62 8.10 -0.72 -4.80
C VAL A 62 8.82 0.62 -5.02
N ARG A 63 8.16 1.76 -4.75
CA ARG A 63 8.81 3.08 -4.86
C ARG A 63 9.91 3.26 -3.83
N LYS A 64 9.70 2.81 -2.60
CA LYS A 64 10.73 2.85 -1.54
C LYS A 64 11.91 1.96 -1.89
N LEU A 65 11.67 0.75 -2.40
CA LEU A 65 12.74 -0.11 -2.93
C LEU A 65 13.58 0.60 -4.00
N ALA A 66 12.96 1.39 -4.89
CA ALA A 66 13.71 2.15 -5.89
C ALA A 66 14.60 3.26 -5.29
N VAL A 67 14.13 3.92 -4.23
CA VAL A 67 14.94 4.90 -3.48
C VAL A 67 16.11 4.20 -2.79
N GLU A 68 15.83 3.12 -2.06
CA GLU A 68 16.87 2.34 -1.37
C GLU A 68 17.90 1.76 -2.35
N ALA A 69 17.47 1.29 -3.52
CA ALA A 69 18.38 0.81 -4.56
C ALA A 69 19.26 1.94 -5.12
N ALA A 70 18.73 3.16 -5.29
CA ALA A 70 19.53 4.30 -5.72
C ALA A 70 20.52 4.76 -4.66
N ASP A 71 20.10 4.82 -3.39
CA ASP A 71 20.96 5.19 -2.26
C ASP A 71 22.13 4.21 -2.10
N ASN A 72 21.94 2.93 -2.46
CA ASN A 72 22.97 1.89 -2.47
C ASN A 72 23.73 1.77 -3.81
N GLY A 73 23.48 2.64 -4.79
CA GLY A 73 24.15 2.61 -6.10
C GLY A 73 23.76 1.46 -7.02
N LEU A 74 22.72 0.70 -6.69
CA LEU A 74 22.19 -0.43 -7.47
C LEU A 74 21.24 0.02 -8.59
N LEU A 75 20.76 1.26 -8.54
CA LEU A 75 19.86 1.85 -9.52
C LEU A 75 20.28 3.29 -9.82
N ALA A 76 20.25 3.68 -11.09
CA ALA A 76 20.51 5.08 -11.45
C ALA A 76 19.47 6.01 -10.78
N PRO A 77 19.88 7.14 -10.17
CA PRO A 77 18.96 8.06 -9.51
C PRO A 77 17.84 8.57 -10.42
N GLU A 78 18.11 8.70 -11.71
CA GLU A 78 17.15 9.09 -12.75
C GLU A 78 16.03 8.06 -12.91
N LEU A 79 16.36 6.77 -12.89
CA LEU A 79 15.40 5.67 -12.95
C LEU A 79 14.56 5.60 -11.68
N ALA A 80 15.20 5.74 -10.51
CA ALA A 80 14.51 5.80 -9.23
C ALA A 80 13.51 6.96 -9.19
N ASN A 81 13.93 8.15 -9.61
CA ASN A 81 13.04 9.32 -9.74
C ASN A 81 11.89 9.10 -10.73
N GLY A 82 12.13 8.35 -11.81
CA GLY A 82 11.07 7.93 -12.73
C GLY A 82 10.04 7.03 -12.05
N ILE A 83 10.49 6.06 -11.25
CA ILE A 83 9.65 5.10 -10.52
C ILE A 83 8.85 5.78 -9.41
N THR A 84 9.46 6.68 -8.63
CA THR A 84 8.77 7.38 -7.54
C THR A 84 7.62 8.26 -8.04
N ARG A 85 7.70 8.73 -9.29
CA ARG A 85 6.66 9.54 -9.96
C ARG A 85 5.52 8.73 -10.57
N VAL A 86 5.52 7.40 -10.50
CA VAL A 86 4.36 6.60 -10.93
C VAL A 86 3.15 7.07 -10.14
N LYS A 87 2.01 7.31 -10.79
CA LYS A 87 0.82 7.82 -10.11
C LYS A 87 0.19 6.72 -9.25
N SER A 88 -0.33 7.10 -8.09
CA SER A 88 -1.21 6.25 -7.29
C SER A 88 -2.59 6.10 -7.95
N VAL A 89 -3.34 5.07 -7.56
CA VAL A 89 -4.74 4.89 -7.96
C VAL A 89 -5.59 5.86 -7.15
N ALA A 90 -6.48 6.59 -7.83
CA ALA A 90 -7.44 7.44 -7.17
C ALA A 90 -8.39 6.57 -6.33
N SER A 91 -8.44 6.81 -5.02
CA SER A 91 -9.49 6.24 -4.20
C SER A 91 -10.77 7.01 -4.47
N LYS A 92 -11.75 6.42 -5.16
CA LYS A 92 -13.13 6.91 -5.08
C LYS A 92 -13.49 6.80 -3.60
N GLY A 93 -13.60 7.94 -2.92
CA GLY A 93 -13.62 8.04 -1.47
C GLY A 93 -14.57 7.06 -0.80
N VAL A 94 -14.06 5.89 -0.42
CA VAL A 94 -14.72 5.06 0.57
C VAL A 94 -14.47 5.81 1.88
N ARG A 95 -15.49 6.53 2.34
CA ARG A 95 -15.55 7.06 3.71
C ARG A 95 -15.42 5.87 4.67
N LEU A 96 -14.20 5.48 5.00
CA LEU A 96 -13.91 4.61 6.14
C LEU A 96 -14.11 5.45 7.39
N GLY A 97 -15.38 5.60 7.76
CA GLY A 97 -15.85 6.38 8.87
C GLY A 97 -17.35 6.22 8.95
N ASN A 98 -17.81 5.04 9.35
CA ASN A 98 -19.03 4.96 10.15
C ASN A 98 -18.74 5.71 11.45
N TRP A 99 -18.77 7.04 11.41
CA TRP A 99 -18.96 7.83 12.60
C TRP A 99 -20.34 7.42 13.09
N LEU A 100 -20.41 6.68 14.20
CA LEU A 100 -21.68 6.51 14.92
C LEU A 100 -22.31 7.90 15.01
N SER A 101 -23.45 8.11 14.37
CA SER A 101 -24.19 9.35 14.59
C SER A 101 -24.49 9.43 16.10
N VAL A 102 -24.56 10.63 16.66
CA VAL A 102 -24.83 10.84 18.10
C VAL A 102 -26.05 10.01 18.56
N GLN A 103 -27.03 9.81 17.68
CA GLN A 103 -28.19 8.94 17.90
C GLN A 103 -27.86 7.44 18.04
N GLN A 104 -26.88 6.90 17.28
CA GLN A 104 -26.43 5.51 17.43
C GLN A 104 -25.54 5.32 18.67
N ALA A 105 -24.75 6.33 19.05
CA ALA A 105 -24.03 6.32 20.33
C ALA A 105 -25.00 6.40 21.52
N GLN A 106 -26.03 7.25 21.44
CA GLN A 106 -27.07 7.38 22.46
C GLN A 106 -27.91 6.11 22.62
N LYS A 107 -28.23 5.42 21.51
CA LYS A 107 -28.94 4.13 21.55
C LYS A 107 -28.14 3.02 22.22
N ARG A 108 -26.79 3.09 22.21
CA ARG A 108 -25.91 2.17 22.94
C ARG A 108 -25.74 2.54 24.41
N LEU A 109 -25.76 3.82 24.74
CA LEU A 109 -25.69 4.30 26.12
C LEU A 109 -27.02 4.10 26.89
N ASN A 110 -28.15 3.99 26.19
CA ASN A 110 -29.48 3.79 26.80
C ASN A 110 -29.94 2.33 26.82
N ALA A 111 -29.07 1.35 26.52
CA ALA A 111 -29.43 -0.05 26.71
C ALA A 111 -29.43 -0.37 28.22
N PRO A 112 -30.53 -0.85 28.81
CA PRO A 112 -30.55 -1.19 30.23
C PRO A 112 -29.60 -2.35 30.50
N ASP A 113 -28.90 -2.25 31.63
CA ASP A 113 -28.02 -3.30 32.16
C ASP A 113 -28.85 -4.55 32.46
N VAL A 114 -28.66 -5.60 31.66
CA VAL A 114 -29.22 -6.93 31.88
C VAL A 114 -28.16 -7.80 32.56
N ALA A 115 -27.86 -7.48 33.80
CA ALA A 115 -27.12 -8.33 34.72
C ALA A 115 -27.71 -8.24 36.14
N THR A 116 -28.79 -9.00 36.33
CA THR A 116 -29.02 -9.92 37.46
C THR A 116 -28.66 -9.45 38.88
N THR A 117 -29.68 -9.14 39.69
CA THR A 117 -30.16 -9.95 40.86
C THR A 117 -31.40 -9.27 41.46
#